data_AF-A0A0E3SH66-F1
#
_entry.id   AF-A0A0E3SH66-F1
#
_cell.length_a   1.000
_cell.length_b   1.000
_cell.length_c   1.000
_cell.angle_alpha   90.00
_cell.angle_beta   90.00
_cell.angle_gamma   90.00
#
_symmetry.space_group_name_H-M   'P 1'
#
loop_
_entity.id
_entity.type
_entity.pdbx_description
1 polymer ?
#
loop_
_entity_poly.entity_id
_entity_poly.type
_entity_poly.pdbx_seq_one_letter_code
_entity_poly.pdbx_strand_id
1 'polypeptide(L)'
;MSRDGKKILRGINLEVGDREIHSIIGANGAGKSTLAYTLMGLQGYEHEEGSIIFNGEDVAALSITERARKGITLAWQEPARFEGLKVRDYLAIGARGNGGITEEEIKEALRKVDLKPEKYLNREVGEALSGGERKRIELASIITMKPKLAVLDEPDSGIDVVSLKEIVSLIRTLKENGSSVLVITHREEIAAASDKASLMCEGVILRSGDPVEISEFFKNRCIPCDSRVSPPKVA
;
A
#
# COMPACT_ATOMS: atom_id res chain seq x y z
N MET A 1 10.68 0.97 16.15
CA MET A 1 10.65 -0.44 15.70
C MET A 1 12.08 -0.87 15.42
N SER A 2 12.48 -1.98 16.01
CA SER A 2 13.81 -2.57 15.83
C SER A 2 13.68 -3.99 15.30
N ARG A 3 14.64 -4.43 14.47
CA ARG A 3 14.75 -5.82 14.03
C ARG A 3 16.21 -6.22 14.03
N ASP A 4 16.49 -7.43 14.53
CA ASP A 4 17.85 -7.97 14.68
C ASP A 4 18.81 -6.98 15.40
N GLY A 5 18.29 -6.31 16.44
CA GLY A 5 19.02 -5.32 17.23
C GLY A 5 19.24 -3.96 16.56
N LYS A 6 18.67 -3.70 15.38
CA LYS A 6 18.80 -2.43 14.64
C LYS A 6 17.47 -1.67 14.61
N LYS A 7 17.48 -0.40 15.02
CA LYS A 7 16.34 0.51 14.87
C LYS A 7 16.11 0.84 13.38
N ILE A 8 15.01 0.34 12.83
CA ILE A 8 14.61 0.59 11.44
C ILE A 8 13.71 1.82 11.34
N LEU A 9 12.69 1.95 12.20
CA LEU A 9 11.82 3.14 12.25
C LEU A 9 12.16 3.99 13.48
N ARG A 10 12.40 5.28 13.26
CA ARG A 10 13.00 6.21 14.23
C ARG A 10 12.13 7.46 14.39
N GLY A 11 11.06 7.39 15.18
CA GLY A 11 10.22 8.57 15.47
C GLY A 11 9.46 9.09 14.24
N ILE A 12 8.74 8.18 13.56
CA ILE A 12 7.90 8.54 12.42
C ILE A 12 6.70 9.36 12.90
N ASN A 13 6.55 10.56 12.34
CA ASN A 13 5.34 11.35 12.43
C ASN A 13 4.73 11.42 11.03
N LEU A 14 3.56 10.82 10.85
CA LEU A 14 2.87 10.73 9.58
C LEU A 14 1.36 10.83 9.84
N GLU A 15 0.69 11.66 9.05
CA GLU A 15 -0.76 11.80 9.06
C GLU A 15 -1.27 11.58 7.64
N VAL A 16 -2.28 10.72 7.52
CA VAL A 16 -3.02 10.46 6.28
C VAL A 16 -4.46 10.89 6.51
N GLY A 17 -4.90 11.91 5.77
CA GLY A 17 -6.24 12.46 5.90
C GLY A 17 -7.36 11.51 5.46
N ASP A 18 -8.60 11.85 5.79
CA ASP A 18 -9.77 11.15 5.26
C ASP A 18 -9.84 11.33 3.73
N ARG A 19 -9.99 10.22 3.00
CA ARG A 19 -10.00 10.19 1.53
C ARG A 19 -8.79 10.89 0.90
N GLU A 20 -7.63 10.85 1.56
CA GLU A 20 -6.34 11.36 1.07
C GLU A 20 -5.55 10.23 0.41
N ILE A 21 -4.94 10.51 -0.74
CA ILE A 21 -3.85 9.72 -1.31
C ILE A 21 -2.55 10.34 -0.82
N HIS A 22 -1.84 9.63 0.04
CA HIS A 22 -0.55 10.03 0.58
C HIS A 22 0.53 9.11 0.06
N SER A 23 1.55 9.64 -0.60
CA SER A 23 2.72 8.85 -1.02
C SER A 23 3.88 8.93 -0.04
N ILE A 24 4.54 7.80 0.21
CA ILE A 24 5.85 7.75 0.84
C ILE A 24 6.86 7.40 -0.23
N ILE A 25 7.73 8.35 -0.54
CA ILE A 25 8.84 8.18 -1.48
C ILE A 25 10.16 8.09 -0.72
N GLY A 26 11.11 7.32 -1.23
CA GLY A 26 12.43 7.20 -0.63
C GLY A 26 13.24 6.07 -1.23
N ALA A 27 14.55 6.05 -0.96
CA ALA A 27 15.45 5.03 -1.47
C ALA A 27 15.12 3.62 -0.92
N ASN A 28 15.64 2.59 -1.58
CA ASN A 28 15.57 1.23 -1.06
C ASN A 28 16.30 1.13 0.28
N GLY A 29 15.73 0.40 1.24
CA GLY A 29 16.27 0.32 2.59
C GLY A 29 15.93 1.49 3.53
N ALA A 30 15.19 2.52 3.06
CA ALA A 30 14.78 3.65 3.91
C ALA A 30 13.81 3.29 5.05
N GLY A 31 13.25 2.06 5.05
CA GLY A 31 12.28 1.58 6.04
C GLY A 31 10.82 1.68 5.60
N LYS A 32 10.53 1.97 4.33
CA LYS A 32 9.17 2.16 3.81
C LYS A 32 8.27 0.93 4.02
N SER A 33 8.67 -0.24 3.51
CA SER A 33 7.93 -1.50 3.71
C SER A 33 7.80 -1.87 5.19
N THR A 34 8.84 -1.60 5.99
CA THR A 34 8.77 -1.79 7.46
C THR A 34 7.67 -0.93 8.09
N LEU A 35 7.47 0.31 7.63
CA LEU A 35 6.36 1.15 8.06
C LEU A 35 5.02 0.54 7.66
N ALA A 36 4.84 0.09 6.41
CA ALA A 36 3.61 -0.61 6.00
C ALA A 36 3.29 -1.83 6.88
N TYR A 37 4.30 -2.67 7.14
CA TYR A 37 4.14 -3.86 7.97
C TYR A 37 3.81 -3.53 9.43
N THR A 38 4.41 -2.46 9.96
CA THR A 38 4.10 -1.94 11.31
C THR A 38 2.67 -1.40 11.39
N LEU A 39 2.20 -0.68 10.36
CA LEU A 39 0.84 -0.15 10.28
C LEU A 39 -0.21 -1.27 10.18
N MET A 40 0.09 -2.33 9.42
CA MET A 40 -0.81 -3.49 9.29
C MET A 40 -0.75 -4.43 10.51
N GLY A 41 0.26 -4.30 11.38
CA GLY A 41 0.39 -5.10 12.60
C GLY A 41 0.91 -6.52 12.34
N LEU A 42 1.87 -6.67 11.44
CA LEU A 42 2.53 -7.95 11.19
C LEU A 42 3.39 -8.35 12.39
N GLN A 43 3.38 -9.64 12.72
CA GLN A 43 4.19 -10.19 13.79
C GLN A 43 5.69 -9.93 13.55
N GLY A 44 6.41 -9.47 14.58
CA GLY A 44 7.82 -9.11 14.49
C GLY A 44 8.08 -7.71 13.90
N TYR A 45 7.03 -6.93 13.66
CA TYR A 45 7.11 -5.51 13.29
C TYR A 45 6.47 -4.61 14.35
N GLU A 46 6.49 -5.02 15.62
CA GLU A 46 5.96 -4.19 16.71
C GLU A 46 6.83 -2.93 16.91
N HIS A 47 6.20 -1.82 17.30
CA HIS A 47 6.92 -0.64 17.75
C HIS A 47 7.13 -0.66 19.27
N GLU A 48 8.26 -0.11 19.70
CA GLU A 48 8.62 -0.02 21.13
C GLU A 48 7.92 1.17 21.82
N GLU A 49 7.72 2.26 21.08
CA GLU A 49 7.24 3.55 21.59
C GLU A 49 6.36 4.24 20.53
N GLY A 50 5.44 5.09 20.99
CA GLY A 50 4.48 5.81 20.16
C GLY A 50 3.13 5.09 20.02
N SER A 51 2.24 5.68 19.23
CA SER A 51 0.86 5.24 19.02
C SER A 51 0.51 5.18 17.54
N ILE A 52 -0.40 4.30 17.15
CA ILE A 52 -0.92 4.23 15.78
C ILE A 52 -2.43 4.52 15.87
N ILE A 53 -2.82 5.75 15.58
CA ILE A 53 -4.22 6.16 15.71
C ILE A 53 -4.95 5.95 14.38
N PHE A 54 -6.02 5.16 14.41
CA PHE A 54 -6.89 4.92 13.26
C PHE A 54 -8.35 5.21 13.62
N ASN A 55 -8.96 6.19 12.96
CA ASN A 55 -10.32 6.66 13.26
C ASN A 55 -10.54 7.00 14.75
N GLY A 56 -9.55 7.65 15.37
CA GLY A 56 -9.61 8.07 16.78
C GLY A 56 -9.29 7.00 17.81
N GLU A 57 -8.95 5.78 17.39
CA GLU A 57 -8.59 4.68 18.28
C GLU A 57 -7.13 4.27 18.09
N ASP A 58 -6.40 4.04 19.18
CA ASP A 58 -5.06 3.46 19.09
C ASP A 58 -5.13 1.97 18.76
N VAL A 59 -4.60 1.60 17.60
CA VAL A 59 -4.59 0.23 17.09
C VAL A 59 -3.24 -0.47 17.30
N ALA A 60 -2.29 0.17 17.99
CA ALA A 60 -0.95 -0.33 18.27
C ALA A 60 -0.92 -1.79 18.79
N ALA A 61 -1.77 -2.09 19.77
CA ALA A 61 -1.81 -3.41 20.41
C ALA A 61 -2.68 -4.44 19.67
N LEU A 62 -3.38 -4.03 18.61
CA LEU A 62 -4.29 -4.91 17.88
C LEU A 62 -3.53 -5.80 16.90
N SER A 63 -3.99 -7.04 16.80
CA SER A 63 -3.51 -8.01 15.82
C SER A 63 -3.83 -7.59 14.39
N ILE A 64 -3.11 -8.18 13.43
CA ILE A 64 -3.38 -8.02 11.99
C ILE A 64 -4.86 -8.25 11.64
N THR A 65 -5.51 -9.24 12.23
CA THR A 65 -6.92 -9.55 11.97
C THR A 65 -7.87 -8.49 12.51
N GLU A 66 -7.58 -7.93 13.68
CA GLU A 66 -8.39 -6.87 14.28
C GLU A 66 -8.24 -5.56 13.50
N ARG A 67 -7.01 -5.19 13.13
CA ARG A 67 -6.72 -4.05 12.23
C ARG A 67 -7.39 -4.22 10.88
N ALA A 68 -7.30 -5.42 10.30
CA ALA A 68 -8.03 -5.77 9.11
C ALA A 68 -9.51 -5.50 9.33
N ARG A 69 -10.17 -6.12 10.32
CA ARG A 69 -11.60 -5.92 10.66
C ARG A 69 -12.01 -4.46 10.90
N LYS A 70 -11.12 -3.57 11.30
CA LYS A 70 -11.41 -2.12 11.38
C LYS A 70 -11.41 -1.40 10.02
N GLY A 71 -10.83 -2.00 9.00
CA GLY A 71 -10.84 -1.52 7.61
C GLY A 71 -9.47 -1.14 7.06
N ILE A 72 -8.38 -1.59 7.70
CA ILE A 72 -7.01 -1.42 7.19
C ILE A 72 -6.68 -2.61 6.29
N THR A 73 -6.10 -2.37 5.12
CA THR A 73 -5.59 -3.44 4.26
C THR A 73 -4.20 -3.10 3.74
N LEU A 74 -3.46 -4.14 3.35
CA LEU A 74 -2.12 -4.07 2.80
C LEU A 74 -2.07 -4.84 1.48
N ALA A 75 -1.71 -4.15 0.39
CA ALA A 75 -1.25 -4.77 -0.85
C ALA A 75 0.23 -5.08 -0.71
N TRP A 76 0.60 -6.33 -0.94
CA TRP A 76 1.97 -6.80 -0.75
C TRP A 76 2.81 -6.46 -1.98
N GLN A 77 4.12 -6.33 -1.79
CA GLN A 77 5.05 -6.16 -2.92
C GLN A 77 4.93 -7.34 -3.90
N GLU A 78 5.00 -8.58 -3.39
CA GLU A 78 4.71 -9.81 -4.15
C GLU A 78 3.34 -10.39 -3.73
N PRO A 79 2.41 -10.62 -4.69
CA PRO A 79 1.10 -11.20 -4.37
C PRO A 79 1.23 -12.66 -3.94
N ALA A 80 0.42 -13.05 -2.95
CA ALA A 80 0.32 -14.45 -2.52
C ALA A 80 -0.19 -15.37 -3.64
N ARG A 81 0.26 -16.62 -3.63
CA ARG A 81 -0.15 -17.65 -4.60
C ARG A 81 -1.11 -18.62 -3.92
N PHE A 82 -2.24 -18.87 -4.57
CA PHE A 82 -3.26 -19.79 -4.05
C PHE A 82 -3.56 -20.86 -5.09
N GLU A 83 -3.32 -22.13 -4.74
CA GLU A 83 -3.71 -23.26 -5.57
C GLU A 83 -5.20 -23.58 -5.39
N GLY A 84 -5.90 -23.90 -6.48
CA GLY A 84 -7.31 -24.31 -6.45
C GLY A 84 -8.33 -23.22 -6.11
N LEU A 85 -7.91 -21.98 -5.90
CA LEU A 85 -8.81 -20.85 -5.62
C LEU A 85 -9.11 -20.08 -6.91
N LYS A 86 -10.38 -19.99 -7.30
CA LYS A 86 -10.78 -19.21 -8.48
C LYS A 86 -10.75 -17.70 -8.19
N VAL A 87 -10.51 -16.90 -9.23
CA VAL A 87 -10.52 -15.43 -9.15
C VAL A 87 -11.80 -14.91 -8.51
N ARG A 88 -12.98 -15.39 -8.92
CA ARG A 88 -14.26 -14.95 -8.33
C ARG A 88 -14.33 -15.21 -6.82
N ASP A 89 -13.82 -16.35 -6.37
CA ASP A 89 -13.88 -16.77 -4.98
C ASP A 89 -12.87 -15.95 -4.17
N TYR A 90 -11.66 -15.76 -4.71
CA TYR A 90 -10.64 -14.87 -4.14
C TYR A 90 -11.13 -13.43 -3.96
N LEU A 91 -11.76 -12.84 -4.98
CA LEU A 91 -12.30 -11.49 -4.92
C LEU A 91 -13.47 -11.35 -3.94
N ALA A 92 -14.16 -12.45 -3.62
CA ALA A 92 -15.25 -12.48 -2.65
C ALA A 92 -14.78 -12.59 -1.19
N ILE A 93 -13.60 -13.17 -0.91
CA ILE A 93 -13.09 -13.41 0.46
C ILE A 93 -13.05 -12.10 1.29
N GLY A 94 -12.59 -11.02 0.67
CA GLY A 94 -12.37 -9.75 1.35
C GLY A 94 -13.59 -8.84 1.45
N ALA A 95 -14.69 -9.16 0.75
CA ALA A 95 -15.84 -8.29 0.66
C ALA A 95 -16.55 -8.14 2.02
N ARG A 96 -16.73 -6.90 2.46
CA ARG A 96 -17.39 -6.57 3.73
C ARG A 96 -18.88 -6.34 3.54
N GLY A 97 -19.69 -6.93 4.41
CA GLY A 97 -21.12 -6.65 4.54
C GLY A 97 -21.97 -7.90 4.69
N ASN A 98 -23.15 -7.75 5.30
CA ASN A 98 -24.08 -8.85 5.59
C ASN A 98 -24.69 -9.53 4.34
N GLY A 99 -24.44 -9.00 3.13
CA GLY A 99 -24.95 -9.53 1.86
C GLY A 99 -23.89 -10.13 0.93
N GLY A 100 -22.62 -10.18 1.34
CA GLY A 100 -21.51 -10.56 0.46
C GLY A 100 -21.28 -9.55 -0.67
N ILE A 101 -20.62 -9.99 -1.73
CA ILE A 101 -20.39 -9.22 -2.97
C ILE A 101 -21.14 -9.87 -4.13
N THR A 102 -21.71 -9.05 -5.01
CA THR A 102 -22.38 -9.54 -6.21
C THR A 102 -21.37 -9.91 -7.29
N GLU A 103 -21.73 -10.84 -8.18
CA GLU A 103 -20.87 -11.17 -9.33
C GLU A 103 -20.61 -9.95 -10.21
N GLU A 104 -21.57 -9.01 -10.32
CA GLU A 104 -21.38 -7.80 -11.11
C GLU A 104 -20.35 -6.85 -10.47
N GLU A 105 -20.33 -6.73 -9.14
CA GLU A 105 -19.27 -5.97 -8.45
C GLU A 105 -17.89 -6.61 -8.64
N ILE A 106 -17.80 -7.95 -8.67
CA ILE A 106 -16.55 -8.67 -8.99
C ILE A 106 -16.12 -8.37 -10.43
N LYS A 107 -17.05 -8.44 -11.39
CA LYS A 107 -16.80 -8.10 -12.79
C LYS A 107 -16.32 -6.67 -12.94
N GLU A 108 -16.93 -5.74 -12.22
CA GLU A 108 -16.55 -4.34 -12.23
C GLU A 108 -15.15 -4.10 -11.65
N ALA A 109 -14.81 -4.78 -10.55
CA ALA A 109 -13.46 -4.72 -9.99
C ALA A 109 -12.41 -5.23 -10.99
N LEU A 110 -12.69 -6.31 -11.73
CA LEU A 110 -11.82 -6.82 -12.78
C LEU A 110 -11.68 -5.83 -13.95
N ARG A 111 -12.76 -5.20 -14.40
CA ARG A 111 -12.71 -4.17 -15.46
C ARG A 111 -11.87 -2.97 -15.06
N LYS A 112 -11.94 -2.55 -13.79
CA LYS A 112 -11.15 -1.44 -13.24
C LYS A 112 -9.63 -1.70 -13.24
N VAL A 113 -9.22 -2.96 -13.31
CA VAL A 113 -7.80 -3.36 -13.42
C VAL A 113 -7.44 -3.89 -14.82
N ASP A 114 -8.23 -3.55 -15.84
CA ASP A 114 -8.04 -3.98 -17.23
C ASP A 114 -8.00 -5.51 -17.42
N LEU A 115 -8.81 -6.23 -16.66
CA LEU A 115 -9.02 -7.68 -16.82
C LEU A 115 -10.44 -7.96 -17.31
N LYS A 116 -10.55 -8.71 -18.41
CA LYS A 116 -11.84 -9.11 -19.00
C LYS A 116 -12.53 -10.19 -18.16
N PRO A 117 -13.65 -9.91 -17.48
CA PRO A 117 -14.20 -10.87 -16.51
C PRO A 117 -14.52 -12.24 -17.10
N GLU A 118 -14.96 -12.29 -18.37
CA GLU A 118 -15.30 -13.51 -19.11
C GLU A 118 -14.10 -14.46 -19.23
N LYS A 119 -12.88 -13.90 -19.24
CA LYS A 119 -11.62 -14.65 -19.32
C LYS A 119 -11.07 -15.04 -17.96
N TYR A 120 -11.26 -14.21 -16.92
CA TYR A 120 -10.55 -14.37 -15.64
C TYR A 120 -11.38 -14.97 -14.52
N LEU A 121 -12.70 -14.77 -14.46
CA LEU A 121 -13.54 -15.15 -13.30
C LEU A 121 -13.35 -16.61 -12.84
N ASN A 122 -13.23 -17.53 -13.80
CA ASN A 122 -13.13 -18.97 -13.54
C ASN A 122 -11.70 -19.52 -13.57
N ARG A 123 -10.70 -18.67 -13.81
CA ARG A 123 -9.29 -19.05 -13.70
C ARG A 123 -8.88 -19.16 -12.23
N GLU A 124 -7.86 -19.96 -11.97
CA GLU A 124 -7.25 -20.06 -10.65
C GLU A 124 -6.24 -18.94 -10.42
N VAL A 125 -6.13 -18.46 -9.17
CA VAL A 125 -5.14 -17.46 -8.72
C VAL A 125 -3.77 -18.12 -8.47
N GLY A 126 -3.35 -18.94 -9.44
CA GLY A 126 -2.18 -19.80 -9.37
C GLY A 126 -1.12 -19.50 -10.41
N GLU A 127 -0.35 -20.52 -10.78
CA GLU A 127 0.83 -20.40 -11.67
C GLU A 127 0.47 -20.07 -13.11
N ALA A 128 -0.73 -20.45 -13.57
CA ALA A 128 -1.17 -20.21 -14.94
C ALA A 128 -1.36 -18.72 -15.28
N LEU A 129 -1.42 -17.84 -14.28
CA LEU A 129 -1.47 -16.39 -14.46
C LEU A 129 -0.06 -15.81 -14.60
N SER A 130 0.11 -14.77 -15.41
CA SER A 130 1.35 -13.98 -15.38
C SER A 130 1.48 -13.22 -14.05
N GLY A 131 2.69 -12.75 -13.72
CA GLY A 131 2.89 -11.91 -12.53
C GLY A 131 2.01 -10.66 -12.52
N GLY A 132 1.90 -9.97 -13.67
CA GLY A 132 1.04 -8.80 -13.83
C GLY A 132 -0.45 -9.12 -13.75
N GLU A 133 -0.90 -10.26 -14.30
CA GLU A 133 -2.28 -10.71 -14.13
C GLU A 133 -2.61 -10.96 -12.65
N ARG A 134 -1.71 -11.62 -11.91
CA ARG A 134 -1.88 -11.84 -10.46
C ARG A 134 -1.93 -10.54 -9.68
N LYS A 135 -1.05 -9.58 -9.98
CA LYS A 135 -1.09 -8.28 -9.30
C LYS A 135 -2.40 -7.55 -9.58
N ARG A 136 -2.87 -7.50 -10.83
CA ARG A 136 -4.18 -6.91 -11.16
C ARG A 136 -5.31 -7.57 -10.38
N ILE A 137 -5.27 -8.90 -10.21
CA ILE A 137 -6.25 -9.64 -9.39
C ILE A 137 -6.14 -9.26 -7.90
N GLU A 138 -4.93 -9.13 -7.33
CA GLU A 138 -4.72 -8.63 -5.96
C GLU A 138 -5.32 -7.23 -5.79
N LEU A 139 -5.03 -6.32 -6.72
CA LEU A 139 -5.56 -4.96 -6.68
C LEU A 139 -7.09 -4.91 -6.83
N ALA A 140 -7.67 -5.77 -7.68
CA ALA A 140 -9.12 -5.94 -7.76
C ALA A 140 -9.70 -6.42 -6.42
N SER A 141 -8.99 -7.28 -5.68
CA SER A 141 -9.45 -7.74 -4.35
C SER A 141 -9.51 -6.59 -3.33
N ILE A 142 -8.61 -5.61 -3.44
CA ILE A 142 -8.63 -4.43 -2.59
C ILE A 142 -9.82 -3.53 -2.93
N ILE A 143 -10.16 -3.40 -4.22
CA ILE A 143 -11.36 -2.69 -4.66
C ILE A 143 -12.62 -3.35 -4.08
N THR A 144 -12.72 -4.68 -4.11
CA THR A 144 -13.88 -5.40 -3.57
C THR A 144 -13.97 -5.35 -2.05
N MET A 145 -12.83 -5.26 -1.34
CA MET A 145 -12.78 -5.11 0.11
C MET A 145 -13.39 -3.79 0.61
N LYS A 146 -13.40 -2.74 -0.22
CA LYS A 146 -13.82 -1.37 0.15
C LYS A 146 -13.20 -0.94 1.50
N PRO A 147 -11.85 -0.93 1.61
CA PRO A 147 -11.18 -0.60 2.87
C PRO A 147 -11.41 0.86 3.25
N LYS A 148 -11.18 1.16 4.53
CA LYS A 148 -11.10 2.55 5.01
C LYS A 148 -9.70 3.12 4.79
N LEU A 149 -8.66 2.29 4.97
CA LEU A 149 -7.27 2.63 4.63
C LEU A 149 -6.66 1.49 3.80
N ALA A 150 -6.19 1.83 2.60
CA ALA A 150 -5.41 0.94 1.75
C ALA A 150 -3.94 1.33 1.80
N VAL A 151 -3.09 0.46 2.33
CA VAL A 151 -1.62 0.60 2.27
C VAL A 151 -1.13 -0.20 1.08
N LEU A 152 -0.45 0.45 0.12
CA LEU A 152 0.04 -0.18 -1.10
C LEU A 152 1.57 -0.15 -1.08
N ASP A 153 2.22 -1.30 -0.88
CA ASP A 153 3.68 -1.38 -0.86
C ASP A 153 4.24 -1.71 -2.24
N GLU A 154 4.84 -0.70 -2.87
CA GLU A 154 5.40 -0.74 -4.23
C GLU A 154 4.43 -1.41 -5.23
N PRO A 155 3.25 -0.83 -5.47
CA PRO A 155 2.21 -1.45 -6.31
C PRO A 155 2.65 -1.65 -7.77
N ASP A 156 3.74 -1.01 -8.20
CA ASP A 156 4.39 -1.14 -9.50
C ASP A 156 5.44 -2.26 -9.58
N SER A 157 5.85 -2.83 -8.46
CA SER A 157 6.88 -3.86 -8.42
C SER A 157 6.44 -5.18 -9.07
N GLY A 158 7.33 -5.76 -9.89
CA GLY A 158 7.10 -7.06 -10.55
C GLY A 158 6.18 -7.00 -11.77
N ILE A 159 5.98 -5.80 -12.36
CA ILE A 159 5.04 -5.62 -13.45
C ILE A 159 5.62 -4.80 -14.62
N ASP A 160 6.33 -5.47 -15.52
CA ASP A 160 6.73 -4.88 -16.81
C ASP A 160 5.53 -4.58 -17.75
N VAL A 161 4.32 -5.04 -17.39
CA VAL A 161 3.15 -5.11 -18.29
C VAL A 161 1.99 -4.17 -17.87
N VAL A 162 2.00 -3.63 -16.65
CA VAL A 162 0.99 -2.68 -16.17
C VAL A 162 1.54 -1.29 -16.36
N SER A 163 0.80 -0.44 -17.07
CA SER A 163 1.22 0.94 -17.23
C SER A 163 1.11 1.69 -15.90
N LEU A 164 2.04 2.60 -15.62
CA LEU A 164 1.93 3.50 -14.45
C LEU A 164 0.58 4.22 -14.38
N LYS A 165 -0.01 4.52 -15.55
CA LYS A 165 -1.34 5.13 -15.66
C LYS A 165 -2.44 4.27 -15.03
N GLU A 166 -2.39 2.96 -15.21
CA GLU A 166 -3.36 2.03 -14.60
C GLU A 166 -3.24 2.03 -13.08
N ILE A 167 -2.01 2.02 -12.54
CA ILE A 167 -1.78 2.05 -11.08
C ILE A 167 -2.32 3.35 -10.48
N VAL A 168 -2.03 4.49 -11.11
CA VAL A 168 -2.56 5.79 -10.67
C VAL A 168 -4.09 5.82 -10.75
N SER A 169 -4.67 5.29 -11.84
CA SER A 169 -6.13 5.19 -12.00
C SER A 169 -6.77 4.34 -10.90
N LEU A 170 -6.12 3.24 -10.52
CA LEU A 170 -6.57 2.37 -9.43
C LEU A 170 -6.53 3.08 -8.07
N ILE A 171 -5.42 3.75 -7.76
CA ILE A 171 -5.26 4.53 -6.52
C ILE A 171 -6.37 5.57 -6.41
N ARG A 172 -6.68 6.27 -7.51
CA ARG A 172 -7.81 7.21 -7.57
C ARG A 172 -9.15 6.53 -7.36
N THR A 173 -9.36 5.38 -7.97
CA THR A 173 -10.59 4.59 -7.80
C THR A 173 -10.82 4.19 -6.33
N LEU A 174 -9.77 3.83 -5.59
CA LEU A 174 -9.86 3.53 -4.16
C LEU A 174 -10.32 4.75 -3.35
N LYS A 175 -9.76 5.92 -3.64
CA LYS A 175 -10.18 7.21 -3.04
C LYS A 175 -11.62 7.59 -3.40
N GLU A 176 -12.02 7.42 -4.65
CA GLU A 176 -13.40 7.67 -5.11
C GLU A 176 -14.41 6.77 -4.37
N ASN A 177 -14.04 5.51 -4.13
CA ASN A 177 -14.82 4.56 -3.33
C ASN A 177 -14.81 4.88 -1.81
N GLY A 178 -14.10 5.92 -1.37
CA GLY A 178 -14.10 6.39 0.03
C GLY A 178 -12.92 5.90 0.88
N SER A 179 -11.88 5.33 0.27
CA SER A 179 -10.67 4.92 1.01
C SER A 179 -9.71 6.09 1.17
N SER A 180 -9.00 6.16 2.29
CA SER A 180 -7.67 6.80 2.33
C SER A 180 -6.65 5.81 1.75
N VAL A 181 -5.64 6.31 1.05
CA VAL A 181 -4.61 5.48 0.41
C VAL A 181 -3.23 5.95 0.84
N LEU A 182 -2.46 5.04 1.43
CA LEU A 182 -1.04 5.24 1.68
C LEU A 182 -0.26 4.43 0.64
N VAL A 183 0.36 5.10 -0.33
CA VAL A 183 1.18 4.43 -1.35
C VAL A 183 2.66 4.55 -1.04
N ILE A 184 3.34 3.44 -0.87
CA ILE A 184 4.79 3.39 -0.78
C ILE A 184 5.33 3.12 -2.17
N THR A 185 6.25 3.97 -2.63
CA THR A 185 6.83 3.82 -3.96
C THR A 185 8.21 4.45 -4.02
N HIS A 186 8.97 4.11 -5.05
CA HIS A 186 10.17 4.85 -5.45
C HIS A 186 9.96 5.59 -6.79
N ARG A 187 8.74 5.53 -7.36
CA ARG A 187 8.35 6.15 -8.63
C ARG A 187 7.84 7.57 -8.41
N GLU A 188 8.52 8.53 -9.02
CA GLU A 188 8.13 9.95 -9.01
C GLU A 188 6.72 10.16 -9.56
N GLU A 189 6.33 9.41 -10.59
CA GLU A 189 5.05 9.60 -11.27
C GLU A 189 3.86 9.19 -10.40
N ILE A 190 4.03 8.15 -9.57
CA ILE A 190 3.02 7.72 -8.61
C ILE A 190 2.95 8.72 -7.45
N ALA A 191 4.11 9.15 -6.95
CA ALA A 191 4.17 10.15 -5.89
C ALA A 191 3.51 11.46 -6.32
N ALA A 192 3.89 12.01 -7.47
CA ALA A 192 3.35 13.25 -8.05
C ALA A 192 1.84 13.20 -8.33
N ALA A 193 1.25 12.00 -8.47
CA ALA A 193 -0.19 11.82 -8.67
C ALA A 193 -1.00 11.75 -7.36
N SER A 194 -0.34 11.84 -6.20
CA SER A 194 -0.95 11.83 -4.86
C SER A 194 -1.50 13.21 -4.48
N ASP A 195 -2.24 13.30 -3.37
CA ASP A 195 -2.65 14.59 -2.79
C ASP A 195 -1.54 15.18 -1.91
N LYS A 196 -0.77 14.31 -1.25
CA LYS A 196 0.36 14.66 -0.38
C LYS A 196 1.48 13.65 -0.54
N ALA A 197 2.72 14.08 -0.33
CA ALA A 197 3.87 13.18 -0.33
C ALA A 197 4.76 13.41 0.88
N SER A 198 5.44 12.34 1.31
CA SER A 198 6.45 12.34 2.34
C SER A 198 7.72 11.65 1.86
N LEU A 199 8.87 12.30 2.05
CA LEU A 199 10.17 11.70 1.80
C LEU A 199 10.65 10.96 3.04
N MET A 200 10.90 9.66 2.90
CA MET A 200 11.45 8.81 3.94
C MET A 200 12.92 8.48 3.67
N CYS A 201 13.75 8.57 4.71
CA CYS A 201 15.16 8.18 4.67
C CYS A 201 15.56 7.64 6.05
N GLU A 202 16.33 6.54 6.11
CA GLU A 202 16.90 6.02 7.37
C GLU A 202 15.89 5.88 8.54
N GLY A 203 14.65 5.51 8.21
CA GLY A 203 13.60 5.34 9.22
C GLY A 203 12.94 6.62 9.74
N VAL A 204 13.17 7.76 9.09
CA VAL A 204 12.56 9.06 9.44
C VAL A 204 11.81 9.65 8.26
N ILE A 205 10.75 10.42 8.53
CA ILE A 205 10.14 11.31 7.55
C ILE A 205 10.94 12.62 7.56
N LEU A 206 11.68 12.89 6.49
CA LEU A 206 12.50 14.09 6.37
C LEU A 206 11.68 15.32 6.00
N ARG A 207 10.68 15.13 5.16
CA ARG A 207 9.85 16.21 4.62
C ARG A 207 8.51 15.66 4.20
N SER A 208 7.46 16.45 4.38
CA SER A 208 6.13 16.20 3.84
C SER A 208 5.59 17.48 3.19
N GLY A 209 4.83 17.37 2.12
CA GLY A 209 4.30 18.53 1.43
C GLY A 209 3.74 18.21 0.05
N ASP A 210 3.85 19.20 -0.84
CA ASP A 210 3.43 19.08 -2.23
C ASP A 210 4.13 17.89 -2.92
N PRO A 211 3.37 17.00 -3.58
CA PRO A 211 3.93 15.81 -4.20
C PRO A 211 4.95 16.07 -5.31
N VAL A 212 4.80 17.15 -6.08
CA VAL A 212 5.72 17.51 -7.15
C VAL A 212 7.03 17.98 -6.54
N GLU A 213 6.97 18.88 -5.55
CA GLU A 213 8.16 19.37 -4.85
C GLU A 213 8.94 18.24 -4.15
N ILE A 214 8.23 17.33 -3.48
CA ILE A 214 8.84 16.17 -2.80
C ILE A 214 9.48 15.22 -3.81
N SER A 215 8.82 14.96 -4.94
CA SER A 215 9.35 14.09 -6.00
C SER A 215 10.57 14.70 -6.68
N GLU A 216 10.54 16.00 -6.99
CA GLU A 216 11.68 16.73 -7.54
C GLU A 216 12.85 16.75 -6.57
N PHE A 217 12.59 16.92 -5.27
CA PHE A 217 13.64 16.85 -4.26
C PHE A 217 14.25 15.44 -4.22
N PHE A 218 13.44 14.39 -4.20
CA PHE A 218 13.92 13.01 -4.22
C PHE A 218 14.83 12.76 -5.44
N LYS A 219 14.38 13.14 -6.64
CA LYS A 219 15.13 12.98 -7.89
C LYS A 219 16.50 13.67 -7.87
N ASN A 220 16.52 14.92 -7.43
CA ASN A 220 17.68 15.79 -7.63
C ASN A 220 18.66 15.80 -6.44
N ARG A 221 18.19 15.42 -5.25
CA ARG A 221 18.96 15.58 -3.99
C ARG A 221 19.19 14.25 -3.27
N CYS A 222 18.44 13.20 -3.58
CA CYS A 222 18.64 11.89 -2.94
C CYS A 222 19.73 11.10 -3.69
N ILE A 223 20.98 11.28 -3.27
CA ILE A 223 22.13 10.50 -3.75
C ILE A 223 22.24 9.25 -2.86
N PRO A 224 22.61 8.06 -3.40
CA PRO A 224 22.97 6.90 -2.59
C PRO A 224 23.97 7.32 -1.50
N CYS A 225 23.54 7.27 -0.24
CA CYS A 225 24.36 7.74 0.86
C CYS A 225 25.40 6.67 1.18
N ASP A 226 26.69 6.98 0.97
CA ASP A 226 27.78 6.05 1.27
C ASP A 226 27.94 5.76 2.78
N SER A 227 27.25 6.51 3.64
CA SER A 227 27.12 6.19 5.07
C SER A 227 26.04 7.01 5.76
N ARG A 228 25.18 6.31 6.52
CA ARG A 228 24.40 6.77 7.70
C ARG A 228 24.22 8.28 7.82
N VAL A 229 23.32 8.87 7.04
CA VAL A 229 22.94 10.26 7.25
C VAL A 229 22.18 10.34 8.58
N SER A 230 22.78 10.96 9.59
CA SER A 230 22.09 11.28 10.83
C SER A 230 20.92 12.22 10.52
N PRO A 231 19.74 12.04 11.12
CA PRO A 231 18.61 12.92 10.86
C PRO A 231 18.98 14.37 11.17
N PRO A 232 18.43 15.35 10.43
CA PRO A 232 18.69 16.76 10.69
C PRO A 232 18.27 17.06 12.14
N LYS A 233 19.14 17.76 12.88
CA LYS A 233 18.77 18.29 14.19
C LYS A 233 17.60 19.24 13.98
N VAL A 234 16.46 18.91 14.58
CA VAL A 234 15.28 19.78 14.64
C VAL A 234 15.72 21.10 15.27
N ALA A 235 15.42 22.21 14.59
CA ALA A 235 15.65 23.56 15.10
C ALA A 235 14.63 23.93 16.18
#